data_AF-A0A662SFB3-F1
#
_entry.id   AF-A0A662SFB3-F1
#
_cell.length_a   1.000
_cell.length_b   1.000
_cell.length_c   1.000
_cell.angle_alpha   90.00
_cell.angle_beta   90.00
_cell.angle_gamma   90.00
#
_symmetry.space_group_name_H-M   'P 1'
#
loop_
_entity.id
_entity.type
_entity.pdbx_description
1 polymer ?
#
loop_
_entity_poly.entity_id
_entity_poly.type
_entity_poly.pdbx_seq_one_letter_code
_entity_poly.pdbx_strand_id
1 'polypeptide(L)'
;MRLSIKATLVLIGTAVLLLSMVPVTVTEEAQEGWIWKGFWEIYFWNNNTITFRSKRKVYWGTLGETREITDKEWEQYKAEHQTEFEELERGATYYDVFHYIGAAIEDPISQEYTMVVPDEVLDMIVYYKGLFIEDEEHAYGQEWNIYWPPLGTEDQSRWEKISSDTVEFIFIDPWHFDTIDAWLDYPYFYAGPGVTFVDAWAEHDSGDKIDPHHDEPNFKGWDWESNGYIYCYHITVKYNQLENLDISSMQAMLLVWNETTGFVAPGAPDKALKDKFEKHLKQLVEKPVPTPGEPTVLLGGPIANRFVTAYNDRVGVSFDGFNLVYQGVTYTPVWQSEDYAAVYAIWDNPGWIFVVEGCTRYGTEAAANFIRNNLGELYGGGVYILKWTDINGNGRYDPFDTVEIVVEP
;
A
#
# COMPACT_ATOMS: atom_id res chain seq x y z
N MET A 1 -61.58 -38.68 1.87
CA MET A 1 -60.28 -38.78 2.57
C MET A 1 -60.21 -37.62 3.54
N ARG A 2 -60.29 -37.83 4.85
CA ARG A 2 -60.22 -36.73 5.84
C ARG A 2 -58.75 -36.55 6.22
N LEU A 3 -58.13 -35.47 5.75
CA LEU A 3 -56.81 -35.08 6.27
C LEU A 3 -56.95 -34.80 7.77
N SER A 4 -56.00 -35.32 8.55
CA SER A 4 -55.98 -35.10 9.99
C SER A 4 -55.72 -33.63 10.27
N ILE A 5 -56.26 -33.12 11.38
CA ILE A 5 -56.03 -31.73 11.84
C ILE A 5 -54.53 -31.38 11.88
N LYS A 6 -53.67 -32.37 12.20
CA LYS A 6 -52.22 -32.20 12.17
C LYS A 6 -51.67 -31.96 10.76
N ALA A 7 -52.15 -32.69 9.75
CA ALA A 7 -51.72 -32.50 8.37
C ALA A 7 -52.19 -31.14 7.81
N THR A 8 -53.39 -30.70 8.20
CA THR A 8 -53.89 -29.35 7.85
C THR A 8 -53.04 -28.25 8.49
N LEU A 9 -52.65 -28.40 9.76
CA LEU A 9 -51.81 -27.42 10.46
C LEU A 9 -50.38 -27.36 9.91
N VAL A 10 -49.80 -28.50 9.52
CA VAL A 10 -48.49 -28.53 8.86
C VAL A 10 -48.55 -27.84 7.50
N LEU A 11 -49.57 -28.13 6.68
CA LEU A 11 -49.74 -27.46 5.37
C LEU A 11 -49.94 -25.94 5.51
N ILE A 12 -50.72 -25.49 6.49
CA ILE A 12 -50.89 -24.05 6.76
C ILE A 12 -49.58 -23.44 7.27
N GLY A 13 -48.87 -24.11 8.18
CA GLY A 13 -47.57 -23.67 8.68
C GLY A 13 -46.52 -23.56 7.57
N THR A 14 -46.44 -24.55 6.68
CA THR A 14 -45.53 -24.55 5.53
C THR A 14 -45.94 -23.50 4.49
N ALA A 15 -47.23 -23.29 4.24
CA ALA A 15 -47.69 -22.23 3.35
C ALA A 15 -47.41 -20.83 3.91
N VAL A 16 -47.58 -20.62 5.23
CA VAL A 16 -47.21 -19.35 5.89
C VAL A 16 -45.70 -19.14 5.87
N LEU A 17 -44.91 -20.19 6.13
CA LEU A 17 -43.44 -20.11 6.05
C LEU A 17 -42.98 -19.80 4.61
N LEU A 18 -43.55 -20.49 3.62
CA LEU A 18 -43.26 -20.25 2.21
C LEU A 18 -43.72 -18.86 1.77
N LEU A 19 -44.89 -18.38 2.19
CA LEU A 19 -45.36 -17.03 1.87
C LEU A 19 -44.60 -15.92 2.62
N SER A 20 -44.02 -16.22 3.79
CA SER A 20 -43.08 -15.34 4.48
C SER A 20 -41.65 -15.41 3.93
N MET A 21 -41.35 -16.45 3.12
CA MET A 21 -40.08 -16.66 2.43
C MET A 21 -40.15 -16.35 0.94
N VAL A 22 -41.34 -16.10 0.37
CA VAL A 22 -41.43 -15.29 -0.84
C VAL A 22 -41.00 -13.92 -0.34
N PRO A 23 -39.78 -13.43 -0.65
CA PRO A 23 -39.48 -12.04 -0.41
C PRO A 23 -40.65 -11.31 -1.05
N VAL A 24 -41.36 -10.52 -0.26
CA VAL A 24 -42.29 -9.57 -0.84
C VAL A 24 -41.37 -8.66 -1.63
N THR A 25 -41.13 -9.01 -2.90
CA THR A 25 -40.82 -8.06 -3.95
C THR A 25 -42.10 -7.26 -4.08
N VAL A 26 -42.38 -6.47 -3.03
CA VAL A 26 -43.02 -5.20 -3.19
C VAL A 26 -42.20 -4.61 -4.31
N THR A 27 -42.84 -4.42 -5.46
CA THR A 27 -42.45 -3.37 -6.36
C THR A 27 -42.49 -2.10 -5.51
N GLU A 28 -41.49 -1.89 -4.65
CA GLU A 28 -41.20 -0.57 -4.12
C GLU A 28 -40.94 0.20 -5.40
N GLU A 29 -41.91 1.02 -5.79
CA GLU A 29 -41.62 2.13 -6.66
C GLU A 29 -40.39 2.77 -6.05
N ALA A 30 -39.23 2.54 -6.68
CA ALA A 30 -37.95 2.94 -6.15
C ALA A 30 -38.09 4.42 -5.79
N GLN A 31 -38.03 4.74 -4.50
CA GLN A 31 -38.22 6.11 -4.07
C GLN A 31 -37.06 6.91 -4.66
N GLU A 32 -37.37 7.98 -5.39
CA GLU A 32 -36.34 8.89 -5.86
C GLU A 32 -35.52 9.38 -4.66
N GLY A 33 -34.20 9.31 -4.78
CA GLY A 33 -33.27 9.73 -3.73
C GLY A 33 -31.86 9.92 -4.24
N TRP A 34 -30.93 10.09 -3.29
CA TRP A 34 -29.50 10.13 -3.57
C TRP A 34 -29.04 8.73 -4.01
N ILE A 35 -28.45 8.66 -5.19
CA ILE A 35 -27.83 7.45 -5.74
C ILE A 35 -26.34 7.72 -5.89
N TRP A 36 -25.50 6.74 -5.54
CA TRP A 36 -24.06 6.85 -5.71
C TRP A 36 -23.62 6.01 -6.90
N LYS A 37 -22.61 6.51 -7.61
CA LYS A 37 -21.86 5.77 -8.62
C LYS A 37 -20.41 5.69 -8.21
N GLY A 38 -19.84 4.49 -8.26
CA GLY A 38 -18.46 4.21 -7.88
C GLY A 38 -17.53 4.44 -9.05
N PHE A 39 -16.44 5.15 -8.82
CA PHE A 39 -15.42 5.41 -9.83
C PHE A 39 -14.08 4.96 -9.29
N TRP A 40 -13.35 4.22 -10.12
CA TRP A 40 -11.99 3.81 -9.86
C TRP A 40 -11.10 4.51 -10.85
N GLU A 41 -10.24 5.41 -10.38
CA GLU A 41 -9.27 6.06 -11.24
C GLU A 41 -7.87 5.56 -10.89
N ILE A 42 -7.21 4.94 -11.87
CA ILE A 42 -5.90 4.34 -11.74
C ILE A 42 -4.95 5.08 -12.67
N TYR A 43 -4.00 5.83 -12.09
CA TYR A 43 -3.01 6.60 -12.84
C TYR A 43 -1.66 5.90 -12.78
N PHE A 44 -1.13 5.51 -13.94
CA PHE A 44 0.20 4.92 -14.04
C PHE A 44 1.25 6.02 -14.22
N TRP A 45 2.32 5.97 -13.41
CA TRP A 45 3.41 6.94 -13.47
C TRP A 45 4.73 6.28 -13.87
N ASN A 46 5.59 7.03 -14.56
CA ASN A 46 6.89 6.54 -15.06
C ASN A 46 7.96 6.33 -13.97
N ASN A 47 7.60 6.55 -12.70
CA ASN A 47 8.42 6.35 -11.51
C ASN A 47 7.99 5.11 -10.71
N ASN A 48 7.28 4.18 -11.36
CA ASN A 48 6.84 2.92 -10.75
C ASN A 48 5.80 3.06 -9.65
N THR A 49 4.99 4.11 -9.74
CA THR A 49 3.88 4.32 -8.82
C THR A 49 2.57 4.31 -9.58
N ILE A 50 1.52 3.90 -8.88
CA ILE A 50 0.14 4.05 -9.30
C ILE A 50 -0.51 5.04 -8.34
N THR A 51 -1.26 6.01 -8.84
CA THR A 51 -2.24 6.70 -7.99
C THR A 51 -3.58 6.02 -8.17
N PHE A 52 -4.15 5.50 -7.08
CA PHE A 52 -5.48 4.95 -7.06
C PHE A 52 -6.42 5.94 -6.38
N ARG A 53 -7.54 6.25 -7.03
CA ARG A 53 -8.64 6.99 -6.42
C ARG A 53 -9.89 6.14 -6.46
N SER A 54 -10.48 5.95 -5.29
CA SER A 54 -11.83 5.41 -5.17
C SER A 54 -12.74 6.56 -4.81
N LYS A 55 -13.63 6.94 -5.72
CA LYS A 55 -14.55 8.06 -5.52
C LYS A 55 -16.00 7.65 -5.73
N ARG A 56 -16.89 8.34 -5.02
CA ARG A 56 -18.34 8.25 -5.14
C ARG A 56 -18.82 9.57 -5.72
N LYS A 57 -19.50 9.49 -6.86
CA LYS A 57 -20.21 10.62 -7.44
C LYS A 57 -21.69 10.52 -7.12
N VAL A 58 -22.30 11.63 -6.71
CA VAL A 58 -23.69 11.65 -6.25
C VAL A 58 -24.63 12.06 -7.36
N TYR A 59 -25.70 11.28 -7.52
CA TYR A 59 -26.77 11.45 -8.49
C TYR A 59 -28.12 11.55 -7.77
N TRP A 60 -29.12 12.05 -8.47
CA TRP A 60 -30.53 11.99 -8.02
C TRP A 60 -31.32 11.09 -8.95
N GLY A 61 -32.16 10.21 -8.39
CA GLY A 61 -33.10 9.41 -9.18
C GLY A 61 -33.41 8.06 -8.54
N THR A 62 -33.67 7.09 -9.40
CA THR A 62 -33.94 5.69 -9.02
C THR A 62 -32.89 4.76 -9.62
N LEU A 63 -32.84 3.51 -9.15
CA LEU A 63 -31.96 2.50 -9.73
C LEU A 63 -32.33 2.27 -11.20
N GLY A 64 -31.46 2.68 -12.12
CA GLY A 64 -31.65 2.60 -13.58
C GLY A 64 -32.02 3.91 -14.26
N GLU A 65 -32.57 4.90 -13.55
CA GLU A 65 -32.88 6.24 -14.08
C GLU A 65 -32.30 7.31 -13.15
N THR A 66 -31.09 7.79 -13.48
CA THR A 66 -30.35 8.79 -12.68
C THR A 66 -30.04 10.04 -13.48
N ARG A 67 -29.91 11.17 -12.79
CA ARG A 67 -29.37 12.42 -13.35
C ARG A 67 -28.30 13.02 -12.45
N GLU A 68 -27.40 13.79 -13.04
CA GLU A 68 -26.47 14.62 -12.25
C GLU A 68 -27.25 15.61 -11.38
N ILE A 69 -26.73 15.87 -10.19
CA ILE A 69 -27.31 16.81 -9.26
C ILE A 69 -26.82 18.22 -9.57
N THR A 70 -27.54 19.22 -9.07
CA THR A 70 -27.12 20.62 -9.16
C THR A 70 -26.24 21.00 -7.98
N ASP A 71 -25.45 22.08 -8.07
CA ASP A 71 -24.64 22.58 -6.94
C ASP A 71 -25.48 22.79 -5.66
N LYS A 72 -26.73 23.24 -5.82
CA LYS A 72 -27.65 23.42 -4.69
C LYS A 72 -28.03 22.09 -4.03
N GLU A 73 -28.27 21.06 -4.84
CA GLU A 73 -28.58 19.71 -4.38
C GLU A 73 -27.34 19.06 -3.75
N TRP A 74 -26.14 19.35 -4.26
CA TRP A 74 -24.88 18.92 -3.65
C TRP A 74 -24.67 19.53 -2.27
N GLU A 75 -24.90 20.83 -2.09
CA GLU A 75 -24.87 21.46 -0.76
C GLU A 75 -25.94 20.89 0.18
N GLN A 76 -27.12 20.54 -0.35
CA GLN A 76 -28.15 19.84 0.43
C GLN A 76 -27.68 18.44 0.85
N TYR A 77 -27.09 17.68 -0.07
CA TYR A 77 -26.55 16.35 0.21
C TYR A 77 -25.49 16.40 1.32
N LYS A 78 -24.51 17.32 1.21
CA LYS A 78 -23.48 17.54 2.24
C LYS A 78 -24.08 17.89 3.60
N ALA A 79 -25.14 18.71 3.63
CA ALA A 79 -25.81 19.06 4.87
C ALA A 79 -26.58 17.87 5.50
N GLU A 80 -27.22 17.03 4.67
CA GLU A 80 -27.91 15.82 5.13
C GLU A 80 -26.93 14.73 5.61
N HIS A 81 -25.72 14.71 5.07
CA HIS A 81 -24.65 13.75 5.39
C HIS A 81 -23.49 14.39 6.18
N GLN A 82 -23.76 15.47 6.93
CA GLN A 82 -22.72 16.26 7.60
C GLN A 82 -21.76 15.41 8.44
N THR A 83 -22.26 14.41 9.18
CA THR A 83 -21.42 13.53 10.00
C THR A 83 -20.44 12.72 9.17
N GLU A 84 -20.86 12.20 8.02
CA GLU A 84 -19.98 11.47 7.09
C GLU A 84 -18.86 12.40 6.61
N PHE A 85 -19.20 13.60 6.12
CA PHE A 85 -18.20 14.58 5.69
C PHE A 85 -17.26 15.01 6.82
N GLU A 86 -17.74 15.20 8.05
CA GLU A 86 -16.89 15.50 9.21
C GLU A 86 -15.95 14.36 9.60
N GLU A 87 -16.38 13.10 9.46
CA GLU A 87 -15.52 11.93 9.69
C GLU A 87 -14.46 11.79 8.58
N LEU A 88 -14.88 12.03 7.34
CA LEU A 88 -14.01 12.04 6.18
C LEU A 88 -12.95 13.15 6.26
N GLU A 89 -13.31 14.36 6.68
CA GLU A 89 -12.37 15.47 6.94
C GLU A 89 -11.35 15.16 8.06
N ARG A 90 -11.69 14.25 8.98
CA ARG A 90 -10.79 13.79 10.04
C ARG A 90 -9.88 12.64 9.59
N GLY A 91 -9.98 12.21 8.33
CA GLY A 91 -9.16 11.16 7.75
C GLY A 91 -9.66 9.75 8.04
N ALA A 92 -10.95 9.57 8.37
CA ALA A 92 -11.54 8.24 8.46
C ALA A 92 -11.44 7.52 7.10
N THR A 93 -10.82 6.34 7.09
CA THR A 93 -10.70 5.51 5.88
C THR A 93 -11.91 4.59 5.75
N TYR A 94 -12.33 4.31 4.51
CA TYR A 94 -13.16 3.14 4.24
C TYR A 94 -12.19 1.97 4.06
N TYR A 95 -12.28 0.94 4.91
CA TYR A 95 -11.29 -0.16 4.94
C TYR A 95 -11.31 -1.06 3.68
N ASP A 96 -12.31 -0.90 2.80
CA ASP A 96 -12.55 -1.83 1.69
C ASP A 96 -11.50 -1.76 0.57
N VAL A 97 -10.72 -0.66 0.49
CA VAL A 97 -9.77 -0.42 -0.60
C VAL A 97 -8.61 -1.40 -0.69
N PHE A 98 -8.18 -2.02 0.41
CA PHE A 98 -7.03 -2.91 0.38
C PHE A 98 -7.28 -4.22 -0.39
N HIS A 99 -8.52 -4.65 -0.54
CA HIS A 99 -8.87 -5.84 -1.33
C HIS A 99 -8.70 -5.59 -2.83
N TYR A 100 -9.06 -4.39 -3.26
CA TYR A 100 -9.23 -4.00 -4.65
C TYR A 100 -7.93 -3.87 -5.46
N ILE A 101 -6.86 -3.44 -4.79
CA ILE A 101 -5.57 -3.19 -5.41
C ILE A 101 -4.58 -4.36 -5.24
N GLY A 102 -5.07 -5.54 -4.83
CA GLY A 102 -4.25 -6.73 -4.63
C GLY A 102 -3.37 -6.68 -3.38
N ALA A 103 -3.70 -5.84 -2.39
CA ALA A 103 -2.93 -5.74 -1.15
C ALA A 103 -3.33 -6.81 -0.10
N ALA A 104 -4.32 -7.64 -0.38
CA ALA A 104 -4.61 -8.85 0.40
C ALA A 104 -3.69 -9.97 -0.10
N ILE A 105 -3.04 -10.72 0.78
CA ILE A 105 -2.25 -11.91 0.40
C ILE A 105 -3.04 -13.13 0.87
N GLU A 106 -3.41 -14.00 -0.05
CA GLU A 106 -3.99 -15.31 0.31
C GLU A 106 -2.88 -16.21 0.88
N ASP A 107 -3.11 -16.82 2.03
CA ASP A 107 -2.25 -17.87 2.55
C ASP A 107 -2.59 -19.20 1.84
N PRO A 108 -1.72 -19.72 0.96
CA PRO A 108 -1.99 -20.95 0.21
C PRO A 108 -2.06 -22.19 1.10
N ILE A 109 -1.71 -22.09 2.39
CA ILE A 109 -1.79 -23.21 3.36
C ILE A 109 -3.14 -23.24 4.07
N SER A 110 -3.77 -22.10 4.35
CA SER A 110 -4.99 -22.06 5.17
C SER A 110 -6.29 -21.88 4.38
N GLN A 111 -6.27 -21.40 3.13
CA GLN A 111 -7.49 -21.09 2.34
C GLN A 111 -8.51 -20.20 3.09
N GLU A 112 -8.08 -19.50 4.14
CA GLU A 112 -8.88 -18.50 4.85
C GLU A 112 -8.28 -17.12 4.54
N TYR A 113 -9.14 -16.13 4.24
CA TYR A 113 -8.77 -14.72 4.09
C TYR A 113 -8.31 -14.15 5.43
N THR A 114 -7.10 -14.49 5.87
CA THR A 114 -6.64 -14.13 7.21
C THR A 114 -5.13 -13.91 7.27
N MET A 115 -4.59 -13.07 6.40
CA MET A 115 -3.29 -12.45 6.68
C MET A 115 -3.44 -10.94 6.72
N VAL A 116 -3.46 -10.44 7.95
CA VAL A 116 -3.23 -9.03 8.26
C VAL A 116 -1.79 -8.76 7.85
N VAL A 117 -1.59 -8.16 6.67
CA VAL A 117 -0.34 -7.49 6.36
C VAL A 117 -0.12 -6.48 7.50
N PRO A 118 1.01 -6.50 8.22
CA PRO A 118 1.25 -5.51 9.28
C PRO A 118 1.05 -4.11 8.70
N ASP A 119 0.41 -3.21 9.45
CA ASP A 119 0.11 -1.84 9.00
C ASP A 119 1.38 -1.17 8.42
N GLU A 120 2.55 -1.51 8.95
CA GLU A 120 3.85 -1.00 8.49
C GLU A 120 4.23 -1.43 7.07
N VAL A 121 3.82 -2.62 6.62
CA VAL A 121 4.08 -3.13 5.26
C VAL A 121 3.04 -2.59 4.28
N LEU A 122 1.78 -2.44 4.72
CA LEU A 122 0.77 -1.72 3.94
C LEU A 122 1.19 -0.25 3.74
N ASP A 123 1.69 0.42 4.77
CA ASP A 123 2.21 1.80 4.71
C ASP A 123 3.41 1.95 3.75
N MET A 124 4.22 0.90 3.60
CA MET A 124 5.39 0.91 2.71
C MET A 124 5.02 0.78 1.23
N ILE A 125 3.92 0.10 0.90
CA ILE A 125 3.50 -0.19 -0.47
C ILE A 125 2.34 0.72 -0.89
N VAL A 126 1.53 1.17 0.06
CA VAL A 126 0.33 1.96 -0.16
C VAL A 126 0.39 3.17 0.78
N TYR A 127 0.74 4.33 0.22
CA TYR A 127 0.71 5.59 0.93
C TYR A 127 -0.66 6.25 0.77
N TYR A 128 -1.45 6.25 1.84
CA TYR A 128 -2.70 7.00 1.87
C TYR A 128 -2.43 8.50 1.81
N LYS A 129 -2.93 9.16 0.76
CA LYS A 129 -2.79 10.61 0.58
C LYS A 129 -3.87 11.41 1.29
N GLY A 130 -4.98 10.75 1.65
CA GLY A 130 -6.11 11.38 2.31
C GLY A 130 -7.37 11.34 1.48
N LEU A 131 -8.37 12.02 2.03
CA LEU A 131 -9.64 12.27 1.38
C LEU A 131 -9.56 13.47 0.44
N PHE A 132 -10.37 13.46 -0.61
CA PHE A 132 -10.64 14.64 -1.42
C PHE A 132 -12.15 14.82 -1.62
N ILE A 133 -12.55 16.08 -1.80
CA ILE A 133 -13.89 16.49 -2.20
C ILE A 133 -13.73 17.23 -3.53
N GLU A 134 -14.41 16.75 -4.56
CA GLU A 134 -14.46 17.33 -5.90
C GLU A 134 -15.83 17.98 -6.08
N ASP A 135 -15.99 19.19 -5.53
CA ASP A 135 -17.27 19.93 -5.58
C ASP A 135 -17.75 20.15 -7.03
N GLU A 136 -16.84 20.30 -7.99
CA GLU A 136 -17.16 20.50 -9.41
C GLU A 136 -17.80 19.26 -10.06
N GLU A 137 -17.47 18.07 -9.57
CA GLU A 137 -18.03 16.81 -10.06
C GLU A 137 -19.12 16.24 -9.15
N HIS A 138 -19.46 16.95 -8.05
CA HIS A 138 -20.32 16.45 -6.97
C HIS A 138 -19.88 15.06 -6.49
N ALA A 139 -18.57 14.92 -6.31
CA ALA A 139 -17.92 13.68 -5.93
C ALA A 139 -17.05 13.85 -4.69
N TYR A 140 -16.83 12.75 -3.99
CA TYR A 140 -15.90 12.66 -2.88
C TYR A 140 -15.25 11.28 -2.89
N GLY A 141 -14.04 11.18 -2.39
CA GLY A 141 -13.29 9.94 -2.47
C GLY A 141 -12.04 9.95 -1.64
N GLN A 142 -11.24 8.91 -1.79
CA GLN A 142 -9.94 8.84 -1.15
C GLN A 142 -8.88 8.48 -2.18
N GLU A 143 -7.66 8.94 -1.93
CA GLU A 143 -6.53 8.79 -2.83
C GLU A 143 -5.39 8.04 -2.14
N TRP A 144 -4.80 7.12 -2.87
CA TRP A 144 -3.63 6.35 -2.45
C TRP A 144 -2.55 6.43 -3.52
N ASN A 145 -1.31 6.46 -3.07
CA ASN A 145 -0.15 6.19 -3.89
C ASN A 145 0.32 4.76 -3.63
N ILE A 146 0.30 3.94 -4.65
CA ILE A 146 0.71 2.54 -4.59
C ILE A 146 2.09 2.44 -5.24
N TYR A 147 3.08 2.08 -4.44
CA TYR A 147 4.45 1.83 -4.86
C TYR A 147 4.60 0.37 -5.23
N TRP A 148 4.38 0.06 -6.51
CA TRP A 148 4.30 -1.30 -7.08
C TRP A 148 3.31 -2.22 -6.34
N PRO A 149 2.15 -2.56 -6.93
CA PRO A 149 1.26 -3.53 -6.29
C PRO A 149 2.04 -4.83 -6.01
N PRO A 150 1.87 -5.46 -4.84
CA PRO A 150 2.52 -6.73 -4.57
C PRO A 150 2.08 -7.75 -5.64
N LEU A 151 2.89 -8.78 -5.87
CA LEU A 151 2.46 -9.91 -6.71
C LEU A 151 1.23 -10.54 -6.04
N GLY A 152 0.03 -10.18 -6.51
CA GLY A 152 -1.20 -10.86 -6.13
C GLY A 152 -1.21 -12.31 -6.63
N THR A 153 -2.13 -13.11 -6.10
CA THR A 153 -2.36 -14.50 -6.55
C THR A 153 -3.14 -14.54 -7.87
N GLU A 154 -3.35 -15.74 -8.43
CA GLU A 154 -4.23 -15.91 -9.60
C GLU A 154 -5.67 -15.40 -9.34
N ASP A 155 -6.09 -15.42 -8.08
CA ASP A 155 -7.41 -15.03 -7.61
C ASP A 155 -7.50 -13.55 -7.18
N GLN A 156 -6.43 -12.77 -7.39
CA GLN A 156 -6.33 -11.37 -6.95
C GLN A 156 -5.69 -10.48 -8.02
N SER A 157 -5.79 -9.17 -7.80
CA SER A 157 -5.13 -8.18 -8.66
C SER A 157 -3.62 -8.42 -8.65
N ARG A 158 -3.04 -8.61 -9.83
CA ARG A 158 -1.63 -8.99 -10.01
C ARG A 158 -1.00 -8.25 -11.17
N TRP A 159 0.28 -8.50 -11.43
CA TRP A 159 0.96 -7.96 -12.60
C TRP A 159 2.02 -8.93 -13.12
N GLU A 160 2.35 -8.81 -14.39
CA GLU A 160 3.35 -9.62 -15.08
C GLU A 160 4.27 -8.73 -15.93
N LYS A 161 5.58 -8.94 -15.81
CA LYS A 161 6.57 -8.27 -16.66
C LYS A 161 6.64 -8.99 -18.01
N ILE A 162 6.10 -8.36 -19.06
CA ILE A 162 6.05 -8.90 -20.41
C ILE A 162 7.39 -8.73 -21.15
N SER A 163 8.04 -7.58 -20.94
CA SER A 163 9.34 -7.26 -21.55
C SER A 163 10.17 -6.37 -20.61
N SER A 164 11.33 -5.90 -21.08
CA SER A 164 12.18 -5.01 -20.29
C SER A 164 11.59 -3.62 -20.05
N ASP A 165 10.58 -3.22 -20.82
CA ASP A 165 9.90 -1.92 -20.74
C ASP A 165 8.36 -2.02 -20.65
N THR A 166 7.80 -3.22 -20.59
CA THR A 166 6.36 -3.48 -20.67
C THR A 166 5.88 -4.36 -19.51
N VAL A 167 4.78 -3.98 -18.88
CA VAL A 167 4.12 -4.66 -17.77
C VAL A 167 2.63 -4.78 -18.05
N GLU A 168 2.06 -5.94 -17.77
CA GLU A 168 0.62 -6.14 -17.71
C GLU A 168 0.16 -6.12 -16.25
N PHE A 169 -0.91 -5.37 -15.98
CA PHE A 169 -1.60 -5.35 -14.70
C PHE A 169 -2.97 -6.01 -14.88
N ILE A 170 -3.38 -6.81 -13.91
CA ILE A 170 -4.68 -7.46 -13.87
C ILE A 170 -5.37 -6.93 -12.61
N PHE A 171 -6.49 -6.23 -12.76
CA PHE A 171 -7.27 -5.69 -11.65
C PHE A 171 -8.58 -6.47 -11.54
N ILE A 172 -8.78 -7.20 -10.44
CA ILE A 172 -10.07 -7.87 -10.21
C ILE A 172 -11.14 -6.82 -9.95
N ASP A 173 -12.32 -7.03 -10.54
CA ASP A 173 -13.42 -6.10 -10.36
C ASP A 173 -13.93 -6.11 -8.90
N PRO A 174 -14.19 -4.93 -8.30
CA PRO A 174 -14.69 -4.82 -6.93
C PRO A 174 -15.93 -5.64 -6.62
N TRP A 175 -16.84 -5.84 -7.57
CA TRP A 175 -18.09 -6.56 -7.31
C TRP A 175 -17.86 -8.03 -6.92
N HIS A 176 -16.71 -8.61 -7.23
CA HIS A 176 -16.34 -9.96 -6.78
C HIS A 176 -16.00 -10.05 -5.30
N PHE A 177 -15.69 -8.93 -4.65
CA PHE A 177 -15.29 -8.91 -3.25
C PHE A 177 -16.41 -8.48 -2.31
N ASP A 178 -17.42 -7.76 -2.80
CA ASP A 178 -18.49 -7.21 -1.96
C ASP A 178 -19.90 -7.37 -2.58
N THR A 179 -20.94 -7.02 -1.84
CA THR A 179 -22.34 -7.26 -2.21
C THR A 179 -22.75 -6.74 -3.61
N ILE A 180 -23.43 -7.63 -4.34
CA ILE A 180 -23.85 -7.57 -5.77
C ILE A 180 -24.62 -6.29 -6.18
N ASP A 181 -25.15 -5.54 -5.21
CA ASP A 181 -26.20 -4.54 -5.43
C ASP A 181 -25.71 -3.07 -5.44
N ALA A 182 -24.44 -2.78 -5.10
CA ALA A 182 -24.03 -1.40 -4.76
C ALA A 182 -23.05 -0.69 -5.72
N TRP A 183 -22.53 -1.36 -6.75
CA TRP A 183 -21.42 -0.81 -7.53
C TRP A 183 -21.76 -0.81 -9.03
N LEU A 184 -22.14 0.37 -9.53
CA LEU A 184 -22.04 0.70 -10.95
C LEU A 184 -20.65 1.31 -11.13
N ASP A 185 -19.73 0.50 -11.64
CA ASP A 185 -18.31 0.82 -11.69
C ASP A 185 -17.96 1.58 -12.97
N TYR A 186 -17.22 2.65 -12.78
CA TYR A 186 -16.54 3.39 -13.84
C TYR A 186 -15.03 3.21 -13.64
N PRO A 187 -14.45 2.08 -14.08
CA PRO A 187 -13.03 1.79 -13.99
C PRO A 187 -12.27 2.55 -15.08
N TYR A 188 -11.54 3.56 -14.66
CA TYR A 188 -10.85 4.53 -15.48
C TYR A 188 -9.34 4.43 -15.24
N PHE A 189 -8.59 4.27 -16.32
CA PHE A 189 -7.15 4.07 -16.29
C PHE A 189 -6.49 5.18 -17.09
N TYR A 190 -5.50 5.84 -16.49
CA TYR A 190 -4.81 6.97 -17.06
C TYR A 190 -3.31 6.69 -17.19
N ALA A 191 -2.74 7.00 -18.36
CA ALA A 191 -1.30 6.96 -18.54
C ALA A 191 -0.71 8.35 -18.26
N GLY A 192 0.09 8.45 -17.19
CA GLY A 192 0.83 9.66 -16.84
C GLY A 192 2.01 9.91 -17.80
N PRO A 193 2.71 11.05 -17.64
CA PRO A 193 3.85 11.40 -18.49
C PRO A 193 4.92 10.30 -18.51
N GLY A 194 5.31 9.87 -19.72
CA GLY A 194 6.32 8.82 -19.91
C GLY A 194 5.79 7.39 -19.79
N VAL A 195 4.48 7.21 -19.61
CA VAL A 195 3.78 5.93 -19.70
C VAL A 195 2.92 5.91 -20.97
N THR A 196 2.80 4.75 -21.60
CA THR A 196 1.93 4.54 -22.76
C THR A 196 1.17 3.24 -22.62
N PHE A 197 -0.12 3.23 -22.96
CA PHE A 197 -0.88 1.98 -23.06
C PHE A 197 -0.43 1.15 -24.27
N VAL A 198 -0.32 -0.16 -24.08
CA VAL A 198 0.01 -1.14 -25.11
C VAL A 198 -1.23 -1.94 -25.51
N ASP A 199 -1.96 -2.46 -24.52
CA ASP A 199 -3.24 -3.14 -24.67
C ASP A 199 -4.09 -2.88 -23.42
N ALA A 200 -5.41 -2.92 -23.55
CA ALA A 200 -6.34 -2.79 -22.43
C ALA A 200 -7.65 -3.47 -22.77
N TRP A 201 -8.15 -4.34 -21.88
CA TRP A 201 -9.40 -5.06 -22.07
C TRP A 201 -9.97 -5.56 -20.74
N ALA A 202 -11.28 -5.80 -20.70
CA ALA A 202 -11.96 -6.39 -19.55
C ALA A 202 -12.35 -7.85 -19.86
N GLU A 203 -12.23 -8.74 -18.88
CA GLU A 203 -12.68 -10.13 -18.95
C GLU A 203 -14.05 -10.23 -18.31
N HIS A 204 -15.09 -10.59 -19.06
CA HIS A 204 -16.40 -10.91 -18.50
C HIS A 204 -16.34 -12.25 -17.75
N ASP A 205 -17.23 -12.49 -16.78
CA ASP A 205 -17.44 -13.78 -16.10
C ASP A 205 -17.62 -14.99 -17.03
N SER A 206 -18.03 -14.77 -18.29
CA SER A 206 -18.16 -15.82 -19.30
C SER A 206 -16.80 -16.22 -19.91
N GLY A 207 -15.74 -15.47 -19.61
CA GLY A 207 -14.43 -15.48 -20.26
C GLY A 207 -14.36 -14.63 -21.53
N ASP A 208 -15.40 -13.87 -21.86
CA ASP A 208 -15.41 -13.02 -23.06
C ASP A 208 -14.53 -11.78 -22.85
N LYS A 209 -13.72 -11.44 -23.85
CA LYS A 209 -12.93 -10.20 -23.88
C LYS A 209 -13.81 -9.04 -24.34
N ILE A 210 -13.82 -7.96 -23.56
CA ILE A 210 -14.54 -6.72 -23.83
C ILE A 210 -13.55 -5.56 -23.96
N ASP A 211 -13.59 -4.88 -25.11
CA ASP A 211 -12.76 -3.71 -25.35
C ASP A 211 -13.24 -2.48 -24.53
N PRO A 212 -12.36 -1.50 -24.26
CA PRO A 212 -12.74 -0.26 -23.58
C PRO A 212 -13.86 0.50 -24.29
N HIS A 213 -14.76 1.12 -23.52
CA HIS A 213 -15.74 2.08 -24.07
C HIS A 213 -15.06 3.41 -24.45
N HIS A 214 -14.02 3.77 -23.68
CA HIS A 214 -13.12 4.91 -23.95
C HIS A 214 -11.73 4.36 -24.23
N ASP A 215 -11.17 4.66 -25.42
CA ASP A 215 -9.92 4.07 -25.92
C ASP A 215 -8.95 5.14 -26.46
N GLU A 216 -8.62 6.15 -25.66
CA GLU A 216 -7.65 7.19 -26.03
C GLU A 216 -6.20 6.79 -25.70
N PRO A 217 -5.17 7.44 -26.31
CA PRO A 217 -3.76 7.10 -26.04
C PRO A 217 -3.34 7.16 -24.57
N ASN A 218 -4.00 7.99 -23.76
CA ASN A 218 -3.68 8.22 -22.35
C ASN A 218 -4.86 7.95 -21.40
N PHE A 219 -5.98 7.41 -21.89
CA PHE A 219 -7.16 7.08 -21.10
C PHE A 219 -7.80 5.79 -21.63
N LYS A 220 -8.11 4.86 -20.72
CA LYS A 220 -8.93 3.68 -20.97
C LYS A 220 -10.06 3.66 -19.96
N GLY A 221 -11.28 3.43 -20.40
CA GLY A 221 -12.42 3.42 -19.48
C GLY A 221 -13.55 2.51 -19.93
N TRP A 222 -14.28 1.99 -18.95
CA TRP A 222 -15.53 1.29 -19.16
C TRP A 222 -16.66 2.01 -18.45
N ASP A 223 -17.75 2.22 -19.16
CA ASP A 223 -18.97 2.84 -18.66
C ASP A 223 -20.07 1.78 -18.61
N TRP A 224 -20.28 1.17 -17.45
CA TRP A 224 -21.29 0.12 -17.32
C TRP A 224 -22.66 0.72 -16.94
N GLU A 225 -23.69 0.48 -17.76
CA GLU A 225 -25.06 0.92 -17.48
C GLU A 225 -25.76 0.05 -16.41
N SER A 226 -25.27 -1.18 -16.22
CA SER A 226 -25.68 -2.15 -15.21
C SER A 226 -24.44 -2.89 -14.69
N ASN A 227 -24.56 -3.81 -13.72
CA ASN A 227 -23.43 -4.69 -13.38
C ASN A 227 -22.89 -5.33 -14.68
N GLY A 228 -21.63 -5.05 -14.99
CA GLY A 228 -20.99 -5.49 -16.23
C GLY A 228 -20.64 -6.97 -16.23
N TYR A 229 -20.77 -7.65 -15.08
CA TYR A 229 -20.34 -9.03 -14.86
C TYR A 229 -18.89 -9.24 -15.28
N ILE A 230 -18.04 -8.29 -14.90
CA ILE A 230 -16.62 -8.25 -15.25
C ILE A 230 -15.81 -8.97 -14.19
N TYR A 231 -15.07 -10.00 -14.60
CA TYR A 231 -14.12 -10.67 -13.75
C TYR A 231 -12.93 -9.79 -13.38
N CYS A 232 -12.25 -9.25 -14.40
CA CYS A 232 -11.08 -8.41 -14.19
C CYS A 232 -10.77 -7.50 -15.38
N TYR A 233 -9.86 -6.55 -15.18
CA TYR A 233 -9.35 -5.62 -16.17
C TYR A 233 -7.87 -5.88 -16.41
N HIS A 234 -7.52 -6.20 -17.66
CA HIS A 234 -6.16 -6.42 -18.13
C HIS A 234 -5.63 -5.13 -18.75
N ILE A 235 -4.59 -4.54 -18.17
CA ILE A 235 -4.04 -3.24 -18.54
C ILE A 235 -2.54 -3.38 -18.77
N THR A 236 -2.14 -3.36 -20.03
CA THR A 236 -0.72 -3.42 -20.41
C THR A 236 -0.19 -2.02 -20.68
N VAL A 237 0.87 -1.64 -19.95
CA VAL A 237 1.54 -0.35 -20.09
C VAL A 237 3.02 -0.53 -20.39
N LYS A 238 3.59 0.49 -21.02
CA LYS A 238 5.00 0.60 -21.36
C LYS A 238 5.61 1.88 -20.78
N TYR A 239 6.79 1.79 -20.16
CA TYR A 239 7.59 2.94 -19.73
C TYR A 239 9.09 2.60 -19.56
N ASN A 240 9.97 3.60 -19.76
CA ASN A 240 11.41 3.39 -19.98
C ASN A 240 12.26 3.06 -18.73
N GLN A 241 11.68 3.08 -17.52
CA GLN A 241 12.44 2.92 -16.26
C GLN A 241 12.26 1.54 -15.59
N LEU A 242 11.65 0.58 -16.30
CA LEU A 242 11.37 -0.75 -15.76
C LEU A 242 12.64 -1.62 -15.59
N GLU A 243 13.74 -1.31 -16.27
CA GLU A 243 15.03 -2.04 -16.15
C GLU A 243 15.85 -1.64 -14.90
N ASN A 244 15.65 -0.43 -14.38
CA ASN A 244 16.34 0.03 -13.15
C ASN A 244 15.68 -0.49 -11.87
N LEU A 245 14.69 -1.38 -12.01
CA LEU A 245 14.09 -2.11 -10.92
C LEU A 245 14.76 -3.47 -10.83
N ASP A 246 15.69 -3.58 -9.87
CA ASP A 246 15.80 -4.84 -9.15
C ASP A 246 14.48 -5.04 -8.41
N ILE A 247 13.57 -5.75 -9.07
CA ILE A 247 12.34 -6.25 -8.48
C ILE A 247 12.80 -6.95 -7.20
N SER A 248 12.54 -6.33 -6.05
CA SER A 248 12.69 -7.00 -4.78
C SER A 248 11.77 -8.20 -4.89
N SER A 249 12.36 -9.35 -5.20
CA SER A 249 11.60 -10.57 -5.42
C SER A 249 10.68 -10.77 -4.23
N MET A 250 9.57 -11.47 -4.40
CA MET A 250 8.71 -11.83 -3.28
C MET A 250 9.52 -12.49 -2.13
N GLN A 251 10.68 -13.09 -2.42
CA GLN A 251 11.66 -13.58 -1.43
C GLN A 251 12.36 -12.46 -0.62
N ALA A 252 12.66 -11.31 -1.22
CA ALA A 252 13.15 -10.12 -0.52
C ALA A 252 12.06 -9.54 0.40
N MET A 253 10.78 -9.52 -0.02
CA MET A 253 9.66 -9.20 0.87
C MET A 253 9.46 -10.25 1.97
N LEU A 254 9.60 -11.55 1.65
CA LEU A 254 9.54 -12.64 2.63
C LEU A 254 10.70 -12.59 3.65
N LEU A 255 11.85 -12.02 3.26
CA LEU A 255 12.96 -11.71 4.18
C LEU A 255 12.61 -10.56 5.15
N VAL A 256 11.74 -9.62 4.74
CA VAL A 256 11.16 -8.61 5.65
C VAL A 256 10.00 -9.19 6.47
N TRP A 257 9.28 -10.18 5.91
CA TRP A 257 8.12 -10.85 6.48
C TRP A 257 8.46 -11.74 7.67
N ASN A 258 9.59 -12.46 7.62
CA ASN A 258 9.91 -13.43 8.68
C ASN A 258 9.87 -12.68 10.02
N GLU A 259 8.95 -13.11 10.92
CA GLU A 259 8.53 -12.40 12.16
C GLU A 259 9.70 -12.09 13.11
N THR A 260 10.90 -12.51 12.75
CA THR A 260 12.13 -12.45 13.49
C THR A 260 13.11 -11.37 13.02
N THR A 261 12.81 -10.66 11.94
CA THR A 261 13.59 -9.48 11.52
C THR A 261 13.15 -8.26 12.32
N GLY A 262 13.65 -8.13 13.56
CA GLY A 262 13.32 -7.01 14.43
C GLY A 262 13.83 -5.68 13.88
N PHE A 263 12.93 -4.82 13.40
CA PHE A 263 13.25 -3.43 13.09
C PHE A 263 13.19 -2.57 14.36
N VAL A 264 14.29 -1.87 14.66
CA VAL A 264 14.31 -0.81 15.69
C VAL A 264 14.38 0.53 14.97
N ALA A 265 13.25 1.25 14.91
CA ALA A 265 13.16 2.55 14.27
C ALA A 265 13.94 3.63 15.06
N PRO A 266 14.62 4.58 14.38
CA PRO A 266 15.30 5.69 15.04
C PRO A 266 14.30 6.75 15.57
N GLY A 267 14.24 6.92 16.89
CA GLY A 267 13.43 7.94 17.56
C GLY A 267 14.05 9.34 17.52
N ALA A 268 13.22 10.36 17.26
CA ALA A 268 13.59 11.77 17.20
C ALA A 268 13.90 12.40 18.59
N PRO A 269 14.68 13.49 18.66
CA PRO A 269 15.10 14.09 19.92
C PRO A 269 14.15 15.22 20.36
N ASP A 270 13.19 14.91 21.23
CA ASP A 270 12.53 15.93 22.07
C ASP A 270 12.77 15.57 23.55
N LYS A 271 13.13 16.57 24.36
CA LYS A 271 13.36 16.43 25.81
C LYS A 271 12.08 15.97 26.53
N ALA A 272 10.90 16.35 26.02
CA ALA A 272 9.62 15.84 26.52
C ALA A 272 9.39 14.37 26.14
N LEU A 273 9.95 13.91 25.01
CA LEU A 273 9.99 12.49 24.65
C LEU A 273 11.00 11.73 25.48
N LYS A 274 12.19 12.27 25.80
CA LYS A 274 13.21 11.59 26.61
C LYS A 274 12.68 11.10 27.96
N ASP A 275 11.94 11.94 28.68
CA ASP A 275 11.36 11.58 29.98
C ASP A 275 10.22 10.54 29.84
N LYS A 276 9.48 10.58 28.72
CA LYS A 276 8.48 9.56 28.35
C LYS A 276 9.14 8.25 27.89
N PHE A 277 10.31 8.35 27.26
CA PHE A 277 11.15 7.29 26.74
C PHE A 277 11.85 6.54 27.87
N GLU A 278 12.39 7.19 28.90
CA GLU A 278 13.00 6.50 30.04
C GLU A 278 11.99 5.61 30.79
N LYS A 279 10.70 6.02 30.80
CA LYS A 279 9.60 5.23 31.34
C LYS A 279 9.21 4.05 30.44
N HIS A 280 9.22 4.22 29.12
CA HIS A 280 8.97 3.15 28.12
C HIS A 280 10.17 2.21 27.92
N LEU A 281 11.41 2.69 28.12
CA LEU A 281 12.65 1.92 28.02
C LEU A 281 12.71 0.81 29.07
N LYS A 282 12.17 1.03 30.27
CA LYS A 282 12.02 -0.02 31.28
C LYS A 282 11.08 -1.15 30.83
N GLN A 283 10.14 -0.87 29.93
CA GLN A 283 9.20 -1.85 29.38
C GLN A 283 9.73 -2.48 28.08
N LEU A 284 10.52 -1.75 27.28
CA LEU A 284 11.17 -2.24 26.04
C LEU A 284 12.43 -3.09 26.29
N VAL A 285 12.99 -3.09 27.51
CA VAL A 285 14.06 -4.01 27.92
C VAL A 285 13.60 -5.48 27.97
N GLU A 286 12.29 -5.76 27.84
CA GLU A 286 11.72 -7.11 27.98
C GLU A 286 11.30 -7.80 26.65
N LYS A 287 11.67 -7.28 25.46
CA LYS A 287 11.53 -8.00 24.17
C LYS A 287 12.88 -8.16 23.43
N PRO A 288 13.04 -9.22 22.62
CA PRO A 288 14.18 -10.12 22.77
C PRO A 288 15.46 -9.57 22.13
N VAL A 289 16.58 -9.90 22.78
CA VAL A 289 17.91 -10.00 22.17
C VAL A 289 17.77 -10.71 20.81
N PRO A 290 18.50 -10.29 19.74
CA PRO A 290 18.49 -11.02 18.47
C PRO A 290 18.52 -12.53 18.71
N THR A 291 17.53 -13.25 18.20
CA THR A 291 17.49 -14.71 18.37
C THR A 291 18.73 -15.28 17.67
N PRO A 292 19.58 -16.05 18.37
CA PRO A 292 20.76 -16.61 17.75
C PRO A 292 20.38 -17.44 16.51
N GLY A 293 20.75 -16.95 15.33
CA GLY A 293 20.60 -17.70 14.08
C GLY A 293 19.75 -17.13 12.98
N GLU A 294 19.15 -15.96 13.16
CA GLU A 294 18.29 -15.35 12.15
C GLU A 294 18.96 -14.12 11.54
N PRO A 295 18.83 -13.90 10.20
CA PRO A 295 19.27 -12.66 9.60
C PRO A 295 18.59 -11.47 10.30
N THR A 296 19.37 -10.50 10.75
CA THR A 296 18.87 -9.35 11.52
C THR A 296 19.41 -8.06 10.92
N VAL A 297 18.56 -7.03 10.81
CA VAL A 297 18.97 -5.68 10.41
C VAL A 297 18.88 -4.75 11.61
N LEU A 298 20.00 -4.13 11.98
CA LEU A 298 20.07 -3.14 13.05
C LEU A 298 20.18 -1.74 12.43
N LEU A 299 19.18 -0.89 12.71
CA LEU A 299 19.14 0.48 12.22
C LEU A 299 19.46 1.48 13.34
N GLY A 300 20.18 2.54 12.97
CA GLY A 300 20.48 3.69 13.82
C GLY A 300 21.73 3.51 14.69
N GLY A 301 22.48 4.60 14.87
CA GLY A 301 23.71 4.59 15.66
C GLY A 301 23.50 4.31 17.16
N PRO A 302 24.57 4.23 17.98
CA PRO A 302 24.52 3.74 19.36
C PRO A 302 23.60 4.53 20.30
N ILE A 303 23.30 5.79 19.97
CA ILE A 303 22.35 6.64 20.70
C ILE A 303 20.90 6.14 20.50
N ALA A 304 20.55 5.76 19.27
CA ALA A 304 19.21 5.31 18.90
C ALA A 304 19.02 3.80 19.13
N ASN A 305 20.05 3.01 18.86
CA ASN A 305 20.02 1.55 18.97
C ASN A 305 21.27 1.04 19.69
N ARG A 306 21.20 0.86 21.01
CA ARG A 306 22.35 0.42 21.83
C ARG A 306 22.90 -0.96 21.49
N PHE A 307 22.16 -1.80 20.75
CA PHE A 307 22.59 -3.16 20.41
C PHE A 307 23.73 -3.16 19.38
N VAL A 308 23.80 -2.12 18.53
CA VAL A 308 24.84 -1.99 17.51
C VAL A 308 26.24 -1.91 18.10
N THR A 309 26.40 -1.40 19.33
CA THR A 309 27.71 -1.26 20.00
C THR A 309 28.48 -2.59 20.06
N ALA A 310 27.78 -3.70 20.32
CA ALA A 310 28.42 -5.02 20.42
C ALA A 310 28.96 -5.54 19.07
N TYR A 311 28.47 -4.99 17.97
CA TYR A 311 28.85 -5.32 16.60
C TYR A 311 29.89 -4.32 16.06
N ASN A 312 29.71 -3.04 16.37
CA ASN A 312 30.64 -1.95 16.09
C ASN A 312 32.06 -2.26 16.56
N ASP A 313 32.21 -2.73 17.80
CA ASP A 313 33.49 -3.11 18.38
C ASP A 313 34.20 -4.22 17.59
N ARG A 314 33.45 -5.12 16.93
CA ARG A 314 34.02 -6.23 16.15
C ARG A 314 34.60 -5.78 14.81
N VAL A 315 34.06 -4.70 14.25
CA VAL A 315 34.46 -4.19 12.94
C VAL A 315 35.28 -2.90 13.02
N GLY A 316 35.47 -2.34 14.22
CA GLY A 316 36.24 -1.11 14.42
C GLY A 316 35.48 0.16 14.02
N VAL A 317 34.15 0.11 14.03
CA VAL A 317 33.27 1.27 13.89
C VAL A 317 32.97 1.81 15.30
N SER A 318 32.92 3.13 15.45
CA SER A 318 32.56 3.77 16.71
C SER A 318 31.97 5.17 16.45
N PHE A 319 31.29 5.72 17.45
CA PHE A 319 30.72 7.06 17.38
C PHE A 319 31.19 7.93 18.56
N ASP A 320 31.67 9.14 18.26
CA ASP A 320 31.96 10.20 19.25
C ASP A 320 30.96 11.35 19.08
N GLY A 321 29.88 11.30 19.87
CA GLY A 321 28.72 12.18 19.68
C GLY A 321 28.03 11.88 18.35
N PHE A 322 28.03 12.85 17.44
CA PHE A 322 27.55 12.70 16.06
C PHE A 322 28.68 12.44 15.07
N ASN A 323 29.90 12.11 15.50
CA ASN A 323 30.98 11.80 14.57
C ASN A 323 31.12 10.30 14.43
N LEU A 324 31.10 9.79 13.20
CA LEU A 324 31.44 8.42 12.90
C LEU A 324 32.96 8.27 12.85
N VAL A 325 33.50 7.22 13.46
CA VAL A 325 34.94 6.94 13.49
C VAL A 325 35.18 5.52 12.98
N TYR A 326 36.00 5.39 11.95
CA TYR A 326 36.38 4.11 11.36
C TYR A 326 37.85 4.13 10.94
N GLN A 327 38.61 3.11 11.34
CA GLN A 327 40.07 2.99 11.08
C GLN A 327 40.90 4.23 11.45
N GLY A 328 40.49 4.96 12.50
CA GLY A 328 41.17 6.18 12.95
C GLY A 328 40.84 7.44 12.14
N VAL A 329 39.97 7.35 11.13
CA VAL A 329 39.41 8.49 10.39
C VAL A 329 38.09 8.90 11.04
N THR A 330 37.89 10.20 11.21
CA THR A 330 36.67 10.79 11.75
C THR A 330 35.86 11.43 10.64
N TYR A 331 34.59 11.04 10.54
CA TYR A 331 33.60 11.56 9.60
C TYR A 331 32.61 12.42 10.37
N THR A 332 32.59 13.72 10.07
CA THR A 332 31.80 14.72 10.79
C THR A 332 30.64 15.18 9.90
N PRO A 333 29.37 14.99 10.31
CA PRO A 333 28.24 15.44 9.52
C PRO A 333 28.12 16.96 9.56
N VAL A 334 27.48 17.52 8.54
CA VAL A 334 26.98 18.90 8.54
C VAL A 334 25.47 18.84 8.65
N TRP A 335 24.94 19.30 9.78
CA TRP A 335 23.51 19.21 10.09
C TRP A 335 22.61 19.59 8.91
N GLN A 336 21.70 18.69 8.54
CA GLN A 336 20.72 18.85 7.46
C GLN A 336 21.28 19.05 6.04
N SER A 337 22.57 18.81 5.79
CA SER A 337 23.13 18.97 4.44
C SER A 337 24.13 17.89 4.06
N GLU A 338 24.84 17.34 5.03
CA GLU A 338 25.82 16.27 4.83
C GLU A 338 25.77 15.31 6.00
N ASP A 339 25.74 14.01 5.73
CA ASP A 339 25.75 12.99 6.76
C ASP A 339 26.61 11.80 6.30
N TYR A 340 27.14 11.06 7.26
CA TYR A 340 27.94 9.87 7.02
C TYR A 340 27.31 8.68 7.70
N ALA A 341 27.41 7.52 7.09
CA ALA A 341 26.87 6.30 7.64
C ALA A 341 27.84 5.13 7.50
N ALA A 342 27.89 4.29 8.53
CA ALA A 342 28.54 2.99 8.47
C ALA A 342 27.52 1.93 8.09
N VAL A 343 27.92 1.06 7.18
CA VAL A 343 27.14 -0.07 6.71
C VAL A 343 28.02 -1.30 6.71
N TYR A 344 27.61 -2.37 7.38
CA TYR A 344 28.39 -3.60 7.40
C TYR A 344 27.54 -4.83 7.69
N ALA A 345 28.07 -6.00 7.34
CA ALA A 345 27.48 -7.30 7.66
C ALA A 345 28.46 -8.17 8.44
N ILE A 346 27.96 -8.83 9.49
CA ILE A 346 28.72 -9.76 10.33
C ILE A 346 27.98 -11.09 10.37
N TRP A 347 28.68 -12.19 10.14
CA TRP A 347 28.13 -13.52 10.39
C TRP A 347 28.17 -13.82 11.90
N ASP A 348 27.01 -13.89 12.55
CA ASP A 348 26.82 -14.23 13.96
C ASP A 348 25.96 -15.50 14.05
N ASN A 349 26.64 -16.63 13.95
CA ASN A 349 26.10 -17.97 13.66
C ASN A 349 24.78 -18.34 14.38
N PRO A 350 23.78 -18.92 13.68
CA PRO A 350 23.70 -19.12 12.22
C PRO A 350 23.10 -17.98 11.36
N GLY A 351 23.23 -16.71 11.75
CA GLY A 351 22.63 -15.58 11.01
C GLY A 351 23.61 -14.52 10.52
N TRP A 352 23.21 -13.75 9.49
CA TRP A 352 23.87 -12.48 9.14
C TRP A 352 23.26 -11.34 9.95
N ILE A 353 24.10 -10.51 10.56
CA ILE A 353 23.72 -9.25 11.19
C ILE A 353 24.15 -8.12 10.28
N PHE A 354 23.18 -7.42 9.71
CA PHE A 354 23.39 -6.20 8.93
C PHE A 354 23.22 -5.01 9.85
N VAL A 355 24.12 -4.05 9.76
CA VAL A 355 24.11 -2.87 10.60
C VAL A 355 24.20 -1.61 9.74
N VAL A 356 23.32 -0.66 10.02
CA VAL A 356 23.14 0.59 9.26
C VAL A 356 23.07 1.76 10.23
N GLU A 357 24.14 2.54 10.30
CA GLU A 357 24.30 3.57 11.33
C GLU A 357 24.75 4.89 10.73
N GLY A 358 23.82 5.84 10.60
CA GLY A 358 24.16 7.22 10.28
C GLY A 358 24.66 8.00 11.49
N CYS A 359 25.45 9.05 11.25
CA CYS A 359 25.77 10.01 12.30
C CYS A 359 24.50 10.70 12.80
N THR A 360 23.54 10.96 11.92
CA THR A 360 22.19 11.39 12.30
C THR A 360 21.12 10.48 11.67
N ARG A 361 19.85 10.85 11.86
CA ARG A 361 18.72 10.15 11.23
C ARG A 361 18.79 10.20 9.70
N TYR A 362 19.33 11.27 9.11
CA TYR A 362 19.38 11.46 7.67
C TYR A 362 20.37 10.49 7.01
N GLY A 363 21.56 10.33 7.59
CA GLY A 363 22.54 9.34 7.14
C GLY A 363 22.06 7.92 7.32
N THR A 364 21.29 7.64 8.38
CA THR A 364 20.71 6.31 8.61
C THR A 364 19.68 5.98 7.52
N GLU A 365 18.82 6.95 7.20
CA GLU A 365 17.80 6.83 6.15
C GLU A 365 18.43 6.68 4.75
N ALA A 366 19.42 7.51 4.44
CA ALA A 366 20.16 7.44 3.17
C ALA A 366 20.88 6.09 3.00
N ALA A 367 21.52 5.60 4.07
CA ALA A 367 22.20 4.31 4.07
C ALA A 367 21.24 3.13 3.97
N ALA A 368 20.09 3.18 4.65
CA ALA A 368 19.07 2.13 4.54
C ALA A 368 18.55 2.00 3.10
N ASN A 369 18.29 3.14 2.44
CA ASN A 369 17.88 3.16 1.04
C ASN A 369 19.00 2.71 0.10
N PHE A 370 20.25 3.09 0.35
CA PHE A 370 21.40 2.61 -0.41
C PHE A 370 21.53 1.08 -0.34
N ILE A 371 21.45 0.50 0.86
CA ILE A 371 21.60 -0.95 1.07
C ILE A 371 20.46 -1.72 0.42
N ARG A 372 19.23 -1.21 0.48
CA ARG A 372 18.07 -1.86 -0.14
C ARG A 372 18.36 -2.27 -1.59
N ASN A 373 19.11 -1.45 -2.32
CA ASN A 373 19.48 -1.68 -3.72
C ASN A 373 20.84 -2.37 -3.90
N ASN A 374 21.61 -2.58 -2.82
CA ASN A 374 22.99 -3.11 -2.86
C ASN A 374 23.22 -4.26 -1.84
N LEU A 375 22.15 -4.93 -1.38
CA LEU A 375 22.23 -6.01 -0.38
C LEU A 375 23.21 -7.12 -0.78
N GLY A 376 23.30 -7.43 -2.07
CA GLY A 376 24.24 -8.41 -2.62
C GLY A 376 25.70 -8.14 -2.27
N GLU A 377 26.09 -6.86 -2.21
CA GLU A 377 27.46 -6.42 -1.95
C GLU A 377 27.87 -6.57 -0.47
N LEU A 378 26.89 -6.65 0.43
CA LEU A 378 27.14 -6.78 1.87
C LEU A 378 27.48 -8.21 2.29
N TYR A 379 27.10 -9.23 1.51
CA TYR A 379 27.39 -10.63 1.84
C TYR A 379 28.89 -10.98 1.78
N GLY A 380 29.71 -10.14 1.15
CA GLY A 380 31.18 -10.25 1.17
C GLY A 380 31.80 -9.94 2.54
N GLY A 381 31.03 -9.34 3.45
CA GLY A 381 31.53 -8.79 4.71
C GLY A 381 32.34 -7.51 4.51
N GLY A 382 32.75 -6.90 5.62
CA GLY A 382 33.48 -5.63 5.62
C GLY A 382 32.60 -4.42 5.91
N VAL A 383 33.20 -3.24 5.94
CA VAL A 383 32.55 -1.98 6.32
C VAL A 383 32.60 -1.01 5.17
N TYR A 384 31.42 -0.54 4.77
CA TYR A 384 31.26 0.59 3.88
C TYR A 384 31.02 1.85 4.71
N ILE A 385 31.68 2.95 4.31
CA ILE A 385 31.30 4.27 4.79
C ILE A 385 30.65 5.00 3.63
N LEU A 386 29.42 5.44 3.84
CA LEU A 386 28.63 6.20 2.89
C LEU A 386 28.63 7.67 3.29
N LYS A 387 28.62 8.54 2.29
CA LYS A 387 28.40 9.98 2.43
C LYS A 387 27.11 10.34 1.71
N TRP A 388 26.16 10.89 2.45
CA TRP A 388 24.95 11.51 1.91
C TRP A 388 25.13 13.02 1.81
N THR A 389 24.61 13.63 0.75
CA THR A 389 24.57 15.10 0.59
C THR A 389 23.20 15.53 0.06
N ASP A 390 22.55 16.44 0.78
CA ASP A 390 21.27 17.04 0.41
C ASP A 390 21.47 18.01 -0.76
N ILE A 391 20.94 17.66 -1.93
CA ILE A 391 21.10 18.45 -3.15
C ILE A 391 20.06 19.57 -3.23
N ASN A 392 18.87 19.36 -2.68
CA ASN A 392 17.74 20.28 -2.82
C ASN A 392 17.54 21.20 -1.60
N GLY A 393 18.27 20.96 -0.51
CA GLY A 393 18.27 21.77 0.70
C GLY A 393 17.02 21.60 1.57
N ASN A 394 16.27 20.50 1.40
CA ASN A 394 15.03 20.24 2.16
C ASN A 394 15.30 19.72 3.59
N GLY A 395 16.55 19.38 3.91
CA GLY A 395 16.99 18.86 5.19
C GLY A 395 16.46 17.47 5.52
N ARG A 396 16.21 16.63 4.50
CA ARG A 396 15.71 15.25 4.57
C ARG A 396 16.34 14.44 3.44
N TYR A 397 16.44 13.12 3.62
CA TYR A 397 16.85 12.26 2.51
C TYR A 397 15.81 12.30 1.39
N ASP A 398 16.26 12.51 0.16
CA ASP A 398 15.47 12.50 -1.06
C ASP A 398 16.13 11.58 -2.10
N PRO A 399 15.37 10.82 -2.93
CA PRO A 399 15.94 10.00 -4.00
C PRO A 399 16.83 10.76 -5.00
N PHE A 400 16.71 12.08 -5.10
CA PHE A 400 17.57 12.92 -5.95
C PHE A 400 18.88 13.37 -5.26
N ASP A 401 19.06 13.05 -3.99
CA ASP A 401 20.31 13.32 -3.26
C ASP A 401 21.44 12.41 -3.72
N THR A 402 22.67 12.83 -3.43
CA THR A 402 23.84 12.00 -3.74
C THR A 402 24.20 11.14 -2.53
N VAL A 403 24.35 9.83 -2.76
CA VAL A 403 24.97 8.90 -1.81
C VAL A 403 26.23 8.32 -2.46
N GLU A 404 27.38 8.63 -1.87
CA GLU A 404 28.69 8.20 -2.36
C GLU A 404 29.30 7.18 -1.39
N ILE A 405 29.88 6.10 -1.90
CA ILE A 405 30.74 5.25 -1.10
C ILE A 405 32.10 5.96 -0.95
N VAL A 406 32.49 6.28 0.28
CA VAL A 406 33.78 6.91 0.59
C VAL A 406 34.80 5.94 1.17
N VAL A 407 34.36 4.76 1.64
CA VAL A 407 35.21 3.64 2.03
C VAL A 407 34.53 2.34 1.61
N GLU A 408 35.32 1.43 1.02
CA GLU A 408 34.95 0.06 0.66
C GLU A 408 35.77 -0.97 1.50
N PRO A 409 35.26 -2.19 1.71
CA PRO A 409 35.89 -3.28 2.48
C PRO A 409 37.35 -3.64 2.18
#